data_AF-A0A443SJ68-F1
#
_entry.id   AF-A0A443SJ68-F1
#
_cell.length_a   1.000
_cell.length_b   1.000
_cell.length_c   1.000
_cell.angle_alpha   90.00
_cell.angle_beta   90.00
_cell.angle_gamma   90.00
#
_symmetry.space_group_name_H-M   'P 1'
#
loop_
_entity.id
_entity.type
_entity.pdbx_description
1 polymer ?
#
loop_
_entity_poly.entity_id
_entity_poly.type
_entity_poly.pdbx_seq_one_letter_code
_entity_poly.pdbx_strand_id
1 'polypeptide(L)'
;MDEKRKKIGILKKRKDLIEENCFSLVFENKTTLDLIAPNKETCDLWVKGLNALLANKNFTKREEQFEAWLREQFNSADVNKNGSLSFAECQALLKKLNICITRRQARILFDAADFRKDKKSKNEEDALDEDEFLQFFVNVSSRPDIEEIFKR
;
A
#
# COMPACT_ATOMS: atom_id res chain seq x y z
N MET A 1 -32.82 -36.44 -23.60
CA MET A 1 -33.11 -35.06 -23.18
C MET A 1 -33.42 -35.12 -21.69
N ASP A 2 -32.43 -35.41 -20.85
CA ASP A 2 -31.46 -34.47 -20.27
C ASP A 2 -32.10 -33.29 -19.54
N GLU A 3 -32.23 -33.42 -18.23
CA GLU A 3 -31.90 -32.33 -17.31
C GLU A 3 -31.56 -32.92 -15.93
N LYS A 4 -30.30 -33.32 -15.75
CA LYS A 4 -29.71 -33.66 -14.45
C LYS A 4 -29.68 -32.40 -13.58
N ARG A 5 -30.77 -32.11 -12.86
CA ARG A 5 -30.74 -31.19 -11.72
C ARG A 5 -29.86 -31.80 -10.63
N LYS A 6 -28.57 -31.46 -10.62
CA LYS A 6 -27.67 -31.66 -9.48
C LYS A 6 -28.24 -30.87 -8.30
N LYS A 7 -29.06 -31.53 -7.48
CA LYS A 7 -29.32 -31.11 -6.11
C LYS A 7 -28.01 -31.25 -5.35
N ILE A 8 -27.20 -30.19 -5.37
CA ILE A 8 -26.13 -29.99 -4.39
C ILE A 8 -26.81 -30.07 -3.03
N GLY A 9 -26.36 -31.02 -2.22
CA GLY A 9 -27.07 -31.50 -1.04
C GLY A 9 -27.53 -30.37 -0.15
N ILE A 10 -28.85 -30.23 -0.05
CA ILE A 10 -29.52 -29.47 0.99
C ILE A 10 -28.97 -29.97 2.32
N LEU A 11 -28.29 -29.09 3.03
CA LEU A 11 -27.75 -29.28 4.38
C LEU A 11 -28.81 -29.98 5.25
N LYS A 12 -28.64 -31.30 5.44
CA LYS A 12 -29.30 -32.01 6.54
C LYS A 12 -28.91 -31.26 7.80
N LYS A 13 -29.89 -30.75 8.57
CA LYS A 13 -29.68 -30.22 9.92
C LYS A 13 -28.81 -31.22 10.70
N ARG A 14 -27.51 -30.95 10.78
CA ARG A 14 -26.55 -31.77 11.52
C ARG A 14 -26.64 -31.34 12.97
N LYS A 15 -27.01 -32.25 13.85
CA LYS A 15 -27.06 -32.06 15.31
C LYS A 15 -25.65 -31.90 15.94
N ASP A 16 -24.61 -31.87 15.11
CA ASP A 16 -23.20 -31.96 15.51
C ASP A 16 -22.41 -30.74 14.97
N LEU A 17 -23.06 -29.58 14.87
CA LEU A 17 -22.40 -28.31 14.52
C LEU A 17 -21.66 -27.79 15.75
N ILE A 18 -20.33 -27.85 15.71
CA ILE A 18 -19.46 -27.21 16.69
C ILE A 18 -19.16 -25.81 16.17
N GLU A 19 -19.69 -24.78 16.83
CA GLU A 19 -19.56 -23.38 16.40
C GLU A 19 -18.09 -22.95 16.26
N GLU A 20 -17.22 -23.41 17.16
CA GLU A 20 -15.77 -23.11 17.14
C GLU A 20 -15.03 -23.66 15.90
N ASN A 21 -15.64 -24.62 15.19
CA ASN A 21 -15.08 -25.17 13.96
C ASN A 21 -15.59 -24.42 12.70
N CYS A 22 -16.49 -23.46 12.84
CA CYS A 22 -17.16 -22.82 11.72
C CYS A 22 -16.56 -21.45 11.42
N PHE A 23 -16.44 -21.12 10.14
CA PHE A 23 -16.08 -19.77 9.69
C PHE A 23 -16.76 -19.48 8.35
N SER A 24 -16.93 -18.19 8.04
CA SER A 24 -17.57 -17.74 6.81
C SER A 24 -16.63 -16.87 6.00
N LEU A 25 -16.62 -17.07 4.69
CA LEU A 25 -15.99 -16.18 3.73
C LEU A 25 -17.04 -15.19 3.22
N VAL A 26 -16.75 -13.90 3.32
CA VAL A 26 -17.60 -12.84 2.76
C VAL A 26 -16.90 -12.28 1.51
N PHE A 27 -17.54 -12.41 0.36
CA PHE A 27 -17.02 -11.92 -0.91
C PHE A 27 -17.42 -10.45 -1.15
N GLU A 28 -16.73 -9.77 -2.07
CA GLU A 28 -16.98 -8.35 -2.40
C GLU A 28 -18.41 -8.09 -2.87
N ASN A 29 -19.03 -9.05 -3.55
CA ASN A 29 -20.43 -9.01 -3.98
C ASN A 29 -21.43 -9.31 -2.85
N LYS A 30 -20.96 -9.33 -1.59
CA LYS A 30 -21.73 -9.61 -0.36
C LYS A 30 -22.31 -11.01 -0.29
N THR A 31 -21.89 -11.95 -1.14
CA THR A 31 -22.24 -13.36 -0.95
C THR A 31 -21.36 -13.97 0.13
N THR A 32 -21.90 -14.97 0.82
CA THR A 32 -21.20 -15.68 1.89
C THR A 32 -21.03 -17.16 1.55
N LEU A 33 -19.89 -17.73 1.95
CA LEU A 33 -19.65 -19.17 1.92
C LEU A 33 -19.29 -19.63 3.33
N ASP A 34 -20.17 -20.44 3.92
CA ASP A 34 -20.01 -20.97 5.27
C ASP A 34 -19.29 -22.32 5.23
N LEU A 35 -18.23 -22.45 6.01
CA LEU A 35 -17.32 -23.60 6.03
C LEU A 35 -17.22 -24.17 7.45
N ILE A 36 -17.00 -25.48 7.54
CA ILE A 36 -16.81 -26.20 8.81
C ILE A 36 -15.47 -26.93 8.73
N ALA A 37 -14.55 -26.58 9.60
CA ALA A 37 -13.25 -27.22 9.75
C ALA A 37 -13.36 -28.53 10.57
N PRO A 38 -12.37 -29.44 10.45
CA PRO A 38 -12.34 -30.68 11.25
C PRO A 38 -12.21 -30.44 12.75
N ASN A 39 -11.54 -29.36 13.16
CA ASN A 39 -11.33 -28.95 14.55
C ASN A 39 -11.09 -27.43 14.66
N LYS A 40 -11.15 -26.91 15.88
CA LYS A 40 -10.95 -25.49 16.20
C LYS A 40 -9.60 -24.97 15.73
N GLU A 41 -8.53 -25.75 15.92
CA GLU A 41 -7.18 -25.36 15.51
C GLU A 41 -7.08 -25.11 14.00
N THR A 42 -7.68 -25.99 13.19
CA THR A 42 -7.73 -25.83 11.74
C THR A 42 -8.57 -24.61 11.35
N CYS A 43 -9.70 -24.38 12.04
CA CYS A 43 -10.53 -23.19 11.85
C CYS A 43 -9.71 -21.91 12.08
N ASP A 44 -9.05 -21.82 13.23
CA ASP A 44 -8.23 -20.67 13.63
C ASP A 44 -7.08 -20.43 12.63
N LEU A 45 -6.42 -21.50 12.15
CA LEU A 45 -5.36 -21.41 11.13
C LEU A 45 -5.88 -20.85 9.81
N TRP A 46 -7.03 -21.32 9.34
CA TRP A 46 -7.67 -20.80 8.12
C TRP A 46 -8.02 -19.32 8.26
N VAL A 47 -8.70 -18.94 9.35
CA VAL A 47 -9.09 -17.56 9.61
C VAL A 47 -7.86 -16.65 9.67
N LYS A 48 -6.83 -17.05 10.41
CA LYS A 48 -5.58 -16.29 10.52
C LYS A 48 -4.87 -16.14 9.18
N GLY A 49 -4.73 -17.24 8.42
CA GLY A 49 -4.05 -17.22 7.12
C GLY A 49 -4.78 -16.35 6.10
N LEU A 50 -6.10 -16.47 6.02
CA LEU A 50 -6.93 -15.67 5.12
C LEU A 50 -6.90 -14.18 5.47
N ASN A 51 -6.96 -13.84 6.76
CA ASN A 51 -6.84 -12.45 7.22
C ASN A 51 -5.45 -11.87 6.88
N ALA A 52 -4.38 -12.65 7.03
CA ALA A 52 -3.04 -12.22 6.63
C ALA A 52 -2.95 -11.97 5.12
N LEU A 53 -3.51 -12.86 4.29
CA LEU A 53 -3.54 -12.68 2.84
C LEU A 53 -4.36 -11.44 2.43
N LEU A 54 -5.49 -11.19 3.07
CA LEU A 54 -6.31 -10.00 2.83
C LEU A 54 -5.58 -8.71 3.24
N ALA A 55 -4.90 -8.72 4.40
CA ALA A 55 -4.09 -7.60 4.84
C ALA A 55 -2.98 -7.28 3.84
N ASN A 56 -2.26 -8.30 3.36
CA ASN A 56 -1.21 -8.15 2.36
C ASN A 56 -1.76 -7.62 1.02
N LYS A 57 -2.87 -8.17 0.51
CA LYS A 57 -3.51 -7.69 -0.72
C LYS A 57 -3.90 -6.22 -0.63
N ASN A 58 -4.49 -5.83 0.51
CA ASN A 58 -4.90 -4.44 0.74
C ASN A 58 -3.70 -3.50 0.88
N PHE A 59 -2.60 -3.99 1.45
CA PHE A 59 -1.35 -3.25 1.55
C PHE A 59 -0.75 -2.98 0.17
N THR A 60 -0.58 -4.02 -0.67
CA THR A 60 -0.06 -3.88 -2.04
C THR A 60 -0.92 -2.93 -2.89
N LYS A 61 -2.24 -3.06 -2.82
CA LYS A 61 -3.15 -2.16 -3.56
C LYS A 61 -3.03 -0.70 -3.10
N ARG A 62 -2.81 -0.47 -1.80
CA ARG A 62 -2.61 0.88 -1.26
C ARG A 62 -1.27 1.46 -1.70
N GLU A 63 -0.21 0.66 -1.71
CA GLU A 63 1.10 1.07 -2.22
C GLU A 63 1.02 1.48 -3.70
N GLU A 64 0.41 0.66 -4.56
CA GLU A 64 0.23 0.97 -5.98
C GLU A 64 -0.56 2.29 -6.18
N GLN A 65 -1.63 2.49 -5.42
CA GLN A 65 -2.42 3.73 -5.48
C GLN A 65 -1.62 4.95 -5.00
N PHE A 66 -0.81 4.77 -3.97
CA PHE A 66 0.03 5.82 -3.41
C PHE A 66 1.15 6.21 -4.38
N GLU A 67 1.83 5.23 -4.99
CA GLU A 67 2.84 5.47 -6.02
C GLU A 67 2.23 6.19 -7.24
N ALA A 68 1.07 5.75 -7.72
CA ALA A 68 0.38 6.41 -8.83
C ALA A 68 0.06 7.88 -8.49
N TRP A 69 -0.46 8.14 -7.29
CA TRP A 69 -0.72 9.49 -6.83
C TRP A 69 0.56 10.34 -6.71
N LEU A 70 1.68 9.76 -6.25
CA LEU A 70 2.96 10.46 -6.18
C LEU A 70 3.50 10.85 -7.56
N ARG A 71 3.35 9.97 -8.55
CA ARG A 71 3.69 10.29 -9.95
C ARG A 71 2.86 11.44 -10.50
N GLU A 72 1.58 11.52 -10.16
CA GLU A 72 0.74 12.67 -10.51
C GLU A 72 1.24 13.95 -9.83
N GLN A 73 1.68 13.88 -8.56
CA GLN A 73 2.26 15.03 -7.88
C GLN A 73 3.59 15.47 -8.50
N PHE A 74 4.44 14.53 -8.90
CA PHE A 74 5.68 14.81 -9.64
C PHE A 74 5.38 15.57 -10.93
N ASN A 75 4.50 15.02 -11.77
CA ASN A 75 4.09 15.64 -13.04
C ASN A 75 3.44 17.02 -12.84
N SER A 76 2.72 17.24 -11.75
CA SER A 76 2.14 18.55 -11.42
C SER A 76 3.18 19.55 -10.93
N ALA A 77 4.31 19.10 -10.38
CA ALA A 77 5.36 19.96 -9.84
C ALA A 77 6.45 20.27 -10.87
N ASP A 78 6.63 19.42 -11.88
CA ASP A 78 7.53 19.63 -13.01
C ASP A 78 6.93 20.66 -13.99
N VAL A 79 7.07 21.94 -13.65
CA VAL A 79 6.46 23.04 -14.41
C VAL A 79 7.17 23.23 -15.75
N ASN A 80 8.49 23.04 -15.77
CA ASN A 80 9.30 23.21 -16.97
C ASN A 80 9.31 21.96 -17.88
N LYS A 81 8.73 20.84 -17.41
CA LYS A 81 8.63 19.55 -18.11
C LYS A 81 9.98 18.99 -18.53
N ASN A 82 11.00 19.21 -17.72
CA ASN A 82 12.34 18.70 -17.99
C ASN A 82 12.52 17.24 -17.51
N GLY A 83 11.49 16.65 -16.88
CA GLY A 83 11.54 15.29 -16.34
C GLY A 83 12.31 15.18 -15.02
N SER A 84 12.51 16.28 -14.31
CA SER A 84 13.18 16.33 -13.01
C SER A 84 12.66 17.49 -12.16
N LEU A 85 12.74 17.37 -10.83
CA LEU A 85 12.33 18.43 -9.91
C LEU A 85 13.54 19.10 -9.28
N SER A 86 13.65 20.40 -9.51
CA SER A 86 14.58 21.24 -8.78
C SER A 86 14.18 21.34 -7.30
N PHE A 87 15.13 21.72 -6.44
CA PHE A 87 14.83 21.95 -5.02
C PHE A 87 13.70 22.96 -4.79
N ALA A 88 13.58 23.97 -5.66
CA ALA A 88 12.52 24.98 -5.57
C ALA A 88 11.13 24.38 -5.86
N GLU A 89 11.02 23.52 -6.88
CA GLU A 89 9.79 22.81 -7.23
C GLU A 89 9.39 21.82 -6.14
N CYS A 90 10.35 21.05 -5.60
CA CYS A 90 10.10 20.19 -4.44
C CYS A 90 9.60 21.00 -3.23
N GLN A 91 10.22 22.14 -2.93
CA GLN A 91 9.81 22.97 -1.81
C GLN A 91 8.39 23.54 -2.00
N ALA A 92 8.03 23.91 -3.23
CA ALA A 92 6.67 24.35 -3.55
C ALA A 92 5.65 23.21 -3.40
N LEU A 93 6.00 22.00 -3.85
CA LEU A 93 5.15 20.83 -3.73
C LEU A 93 4.91 20.44 -2.26
N LEU A 94 5.96 20.42 -1.43
CA LEU A 94 5.84 20.13 0.00
C LEU A 94 4.87 21.10 0.71
N LYS A 95 4.90 22.39 0.33
CA LYS A 95 3.94 23.38 0.83
C LYS A 95 2.52 23.09 0.35
N LYS A 96 2.35 22.74 -0.93
CA LYS A 96 1.04 22.38 -1.52
C LYS A 96 0.43 21.15 -0.84
N LEU A 97 1.27 20.19 -0.45
CA LEU A 97 0.87 18.97 0.26
C LEU A 97 0.74 19.16 1.78
N ASN A 98 0.90 20.40 2.27
CA ASN A 98 0.83 20.76 3.69
C ASN A 98 1.80 19.94 4.58
N ILE A 99 2.99 19.66 4.06
CA ILE A 99 4.05 18.96 4.79
C ILE A 99 4.91 19.99 5.52
N CYS A 100 4.90 19.92 6.85
CA CYS A 100 5.65 20.81 7.73
C CYS A 100 7.07 20.28 7.97
N ILE A 101 8.01 20.68 7.11
CA ILE A 101 9.44 20.37 7.26
C ILE A 101 10.27 21.64 7.12
N THR A 102 11.35 21.76 7.91
CA THR A 102 12.23 22.93 7.78
C THR A 102 13.00 22.88 6.46
N ARG A 103 13.31 24.04 5.87
CA ARG A 103 14.10 24.11 4.63
C ARG A 103 15.44 23.37 4.72
N ARG A 104 16.07 23.39 5.90
CA ARG A 104 17.33 22.67 6.16
C ARG A 104 17.14 21.15 6.11
N GLN A 105 16.10 20.63 6.78
CA GLN A 105 15.79 19.20 6.74
C GLN A 105 15.39 18.75 5.33
N ALA A 106 14.57 19.54 4.64
CA ALA A 106 14.20 19.26 3.24
C ALA A 106 15.44 19.22 2.34
N ARG A 107 16.42 20.12 2.52
CA ARG A 107 17.68 20.09 1.77
C ARG A 107 18.48 18.81 2.03
N ILE A 108 18.64 18.42 3.30
CA ILE A 108 19.35 17.20 3.66
C ILE A 108 18.70 15.96 3.01
N LEU A 109 17.37 15.87 3.06
CA LEU A 109 16.64 14.76 2.46
C LEU A 109 16.72 14.77 0.93
N PHE A 110 16.71 15.96 0.32
CA PHE A 110 16.85 16.13 -1.12
C PHE A 110 18.22 15.66 -1.58
N ASP A 111 19.29 16.12 -0.93
CA ASP A 111 20.66 15.74 -1.26
C ASP A 111 20.92 14.24 -1.01
N ALA A 112 20.23 13.64 -0.04
CA ALA A 112 20.31 12.20 0.22
C ALA A 112 19.56 11.34 -0.83
N ALA A 113 18.55 11.91 -1.48
CA ALA A 113 17.78 11.25 -2.53
C ALA A 113 18.37 11.44 -3.93
N ASP A 114 19.23 12.45 -4.13
CA ASP A 114 19.93 12.73 -5.38
C ASP A 114 21.18 11.85 -5.53
N PHE A 115 20.98 10.55 -5.79
CA PHE A 115 22.05 9.55 -5.84
C PHE A 115 22.60 9.29 -7.24
N ARG A 116 21.94 9.77 -8.31
CA ARG A 116 22.43 9.65 -9.70
C ARG A 116 23.27 10.86 -10.14
N LYS A 117 23.54 11.77 -9.21
CA LYS A 117 24.38 12.98 -9.32
C LYS A 117 25.70 12.79 -10.07
N ASP A 118 26.34 11.64 -9.93
CA ASP A 118 27.63 11.33 -10.57
C ASP A 118 27.60 11.31 -12.12
N LYS A 119 26.42 11.23 -12.73
CA LYS A 119 26.26 11.23 -14.20
C LYS A 119 25.99 12.61 -14.79
N LYS A 120 25.63 13.59 -13.97
CA LYS A 120 25.35 14.96 -14.42
C LYS A 120 26.61 15.80 -14.27
N SER A 121 26.97 16.52 -15.34
CA SER A 121 28.15 17.38 -15.38
C SER A 121 28.11 18.36 -14.20
N LYS A 122 29.26 18.74 -13.62
CA LYS A 122 29.41 19.67 -12.46
C LYS A 122 28.69 21.03 -12.58
N ASN A 123 28.05 21.30 -13.71
CA ASN A 123 27.36 22.53 -14.06
C ASN A 123 25.83 22.37 -14.18
N GLU A 124 25.25 21.18 -14.00
CA GLU A 124 23.80 20.99 -13.98
C GLU A 124 23.23 21.27 -12.58
N GLU A 125 22.06 21.92 -12.55
CA GLU A 125 21.35 22.22 -11.30
C GLU A 125 20.92 20.94 -10.59
N ASP A 126 21.05 20.91 -9.25
CA ASP A 126 20.58 19.80 -8.43
C ASP A 126 19.08 19.56 -8.68
N ALA A 127 18.73 18.38 -9.20
CA ALA A 127 17.37 18.03 -9.57
C ALA A 127 17.13 16.52 -9.44
N LEU A 128 16.00 16.14 -8.83
CA LEU A 128 15.60 14.75 -8.64
C LEU A 128 14.82 14.26 -9.86
N ASP A 129 15.22 13.13 -10.42
CA ASP A 129 14.35 12.42 -11.37
C ASP A 129 13.12 11.80 -10.67
N GLU A 130 12.24 11.16 -11.44
CA GLU A 130 11.00 10.56 -10.91
C GLU A 130 11.27 9.53 -9.80
N ASP A 131 12.27 8.66 -9.97
CA ASP A 131 12.60 7.61 -9.00
C ASP A 131 13.20 8.23 -7.73
N GLU A 132 14.11 9.20 -7.90
CA GLU A 132 14.74 9.95 -6.81
C GLU A 132 13.70 10.75 -6.01
N PHE A 133 12.70 11.33 -6.69
CA PHE A 133 11.60 12.03 -6.04
C PHE A 133 10.72 11.10 -5.19
N LEU A 134 10.41 9.90 -5.68
CA LEU A 134 9.64 8.91 -4.90
C LEU A 134 10.36 8.59 -3.58
N GLN A 135 11.68 8.37 -3.65
CA GLN A 135 12.48 8.08 -2.45
C GLN A 135 12.57 9.29 -1.51
N PHE A 136 12.75 10.50 -2.05
CA PHE A 136 12.69 11.74 -1.29
C PHE A 136 11.37 11.86 -0.52
N PHE A 137 10.24 11.61 -1.19
CA PHE A 137 8.93 11.76 -0.58
C PHE A 137 8.66 10.74 0.52
N VAL A 138 9.07 9.48 0.31
CA VAL A 138 9.00 8.45 1.36
C VAL A 138 9.77 8.93 2.60
N ASN A 139 11.01 9.39 2.44
CA ASN A 139 11.82 9.85 3.56
C ASN A 139 11.25 11.08 4.27
N VAL A 140 10.63 12.00 3.52
CA VAL A 140 9.96 13.18 4.09
C VAL A 140 8.67 12.82 4.84
N SER A 141 7.95 11.80 4.37
CA SER A 141 6.66 11.38 4.96
C SER A 141 6.80 10.29 6.03
N SER A 142 7.98 9.67 6.16
CA SER A 142 8.29 8.73 7.24
C SER A 142 8.13 9.37 8.61
N ARG A 143 7.37 8.69 9.47
CA ARG A 143 7.05 9.11 10.84
C ARG A 143 7.52 8.03 11.82
N PRO A 144 8.82 8.03 12.18
CA PRO A 144 9.40 6.98 13.02
C PRO A 144 8.73 6.90 14.39
N ASP A 145 8.22 8.03 14.89
CA ASP A 145 7.40 8.13 16.10
C ASP A 145 6.11 7.29 16.02
N ILE A 146 5.47 7.24 14.85
CA ILE A 146 4.27 6.42 14.63
C ILE A 146 4.64 4.97 14.38
N GLU A 147 5.69 4.72 13.60
CA GLU A 147 6.16 3.35 13.34
C GLU A 147 6.53 2.61 14.63
N GLU A 148 7.09 3.30 15.62
CA GLU A 148 7.40 2.72 16.93
C GLU A 148 6.14 2.29 17.70
N ILE A 149 5.04 3.04 17.57
CA ILE A 149 3.75 2.70 18.20
C ILE A 149 3.17 1.42 17.59
N PHE A 150 3.24 1.27 16.27
CA PHE A 150 2.69 0.10 15.56
C PHE A 150 3.55 -1.18 15.70
N LYS A 151 4.76 -1.09 16.27
CA LYS A 151 5.63 -2.24 16.56
C LYS A 151 5.42 -2.86 17.94
N ARG A 152 4.59 -2.25 18.80
CA ARG A 152 4.15 -2.81 20.09
C ARG A 152 2.88 -3.64 19.93
#